data_AF-A0A3C0FXS4-F1
#
_entry.id   AF-A0A3C0FXS4-F1
#
_cell.length_a   1.000
_cell.length_b   1.000
_cell.length_c   1.000
_cell.angle_alpha   90.00
_cell.angle_beta   90.00
_cell.angle_gamma   90.00
#
_symmetry.space_group_name_H-M   'P 1'
#
loop_
_entity.id
_entity.type
_entity.pdbx_description
1 polymer ?
#
loop_
_entity_poly.entity_id
_entity_poly.type
_entity_poly.pdbx_seq_one_letter_code
_entity_poly.pdbx_strand_id
1 'polypeptide(L)'
;IVRTKNEENNRIDAIIQNECTSVHSSVYWRFQEEAKRFIQDEIEGRSPSFKEIVFKDVYPLFGQIDIKDSSQARNLAIQRDLMIQLSEIDSVLNIALKKWNLPIYEELIFRVNNHLDSIKEMLYTNSEQAIFDFVQDEISPVFEHLKKADKEIENHILAYESKIDMGTGSYYDHRKNYDESVTLVNKTLSSVIDKRQESAQNMFPHYYERYKTDGVEHNMYIGSSISESKEYNPLYLNNLRLWQLQVMCEMENAHYSLKPKLPVPLDAASLILVYNTSLSIRFRMDEKQFDVDGTYNARYEVIKKRIDKSYIKGTEQRLTQKGVLSIVYSQKKDELEYLRYIKFLKSKGYFTNQIEIVELEGLQGVSGLKAIRAQILYKREQEPEKTYTYQDLMDALKE
;
A
#
# COMPACT_ATOMS: atom_id res chain seq x y z
N ILE A 1 -44.88 16.04 -3.36
CA ILE A 1 -44.45 14.62 -3.53
C ILE A 1 -42.97 14.54 -3.94
N VAL A 2 -42.57 15.03 -5.12
CA VAL A 2 -41.14 14.97 -5.55
C VAL A 2 -40.21 15.80 -4.65
N ARG A 3 -40.63 17.02 -4.26
CA ARG A 3 -39.85 17.91 -3.39
C ARG A 3 -39.64 17.33 -1.98
N THR A 4 -40.69 16.75 -1.39
CA THR A 4 -40.66 16.10 -0.07
C THR A 4 -39.72 14.88 -0.06
N LYS A 5 -39.76 14.04 -1.11
CA LYS A 5 -38.83 12.90 -1.24
C LYS A 5 -37.37 13.35 -1.35
N ASN A 6 -37.12 14.46 -2.06
CA ASN A 6 -35.76 14.99 -2.18
C ASN A 6 -35.26 15.59 -0.85
N GLU A 7 -36.13 16.25 -0.08
CA GLU A 7 -35.79 16.77 1.25
C GLU A 7 -35.50 15.64 2.25
N GLU A 8 -36.26 14.55 2.21
CA GLU A 8 -36.00 13.34 3.00
C GLU A 8 -34.68 12.65 2.62
N ASN A 9 -34.42 12.47 1.32
CA ASN A 9 -33.15 11.89 0.85
C ASN A 9 -31.94 12.74 1.25
N ASN A 10 -32.04 14.07 1.09
CA ASN A 10 -30.98 14.99 1.51
C ASN A 10 -30.72 14.91 3.02
N ARG A 11 -31.77 14.71 3.85
CA ARG A 11 -31.62 14.53 5.29
C ARG A 11 -30.96 13.20 5.64
N ILE A 12 -31.31 12.11 4.95
CA ILE A 12 -30.65 10.80 5.09
C ILE A 12 -29.17 10.92 4.73
N ASP A 13 -28.85 11.57 3.59
CA ASP A 13 -27.47 11.77 3.15
C ASP A 13 -26.68 12.62 4.13
N ALA A 14 -27.28 13.67 4.67
CA ALA A 14 -26.64 14.52 5.67
C ALA A 14 -26.35 13.76 6.98
N ILE A 15 -27.25 12.89 7.44
CA ILE A 15 -26.99 12.03 8.61
C ILE A 15 -25.87 11.04 8.31
N ILE A 16 -25.92 10.38 7.16
CA ILE A 16 -24.86 9.44 6.76
C ILE A 16 -23.52 10.17 6.63
N GLN A 17 -23.45 11.37 6.06
CA GLN A 17 -22.21 12.14 5.92
C GLN A 17 -21.69 12.69 7.26
N ASN A 18 -22.59 13.08 8.16
CA ASN A 18 -22.21 13.54 9.49
C ASN A 18 -21.58 12.40 10.31
N GLU A 19 -22.21 11.23 10.25
CA GLU A 19 -21.80 10.06 11.01
C GLU A 19 -20.69 9.24 10.30
N CYS A 20 -20.60 9.30 8.96
CA CYS A 20 -19.72 8.47 8.12
C CYS A 20 -19.06 9.29 7.01
N THR A 21 -17.73 9.17 6.80
CA THR A 21 -16.99 10.02 5.83
C THR A 21 -17.24 9.65 4.37
N SER A 22 -17.27 8.35 4.07
CA SER A 22 -17.50 7.81 2.73
C SER A 22 -17.92 6.35 2.86
N VAL A 23 -19.09 6.01 2.34
CA VAL A 23 -19.66 4.66 2.44
C VAL A 23 -19.68 4.06 1.05
N HIS A 24 -19.10 2.87 0.92
CA HIS A 24 -19.07 2.16 -0.36
C HIS A 24 -20.50 1.80 -0.82
N SER A 25 -20.79 1.94 -2.12
CA SER A 25 -22.15 1.82 -2.68
C SER A 25 -22.84 0.49 -2.38
N SER A 26 -22.07 -0.61 -2.33
CA SER A 26 -22.60 -1.95 -2.04
C SER A 26 -23.14 -2.13 -0.62
N VAL A 27 -22.73 -1.30 0.34
CA VAL A 27 -23.20 -1.36 1.74
C VAL A 27 -24.06 -0.16 2.13
N TYR A 28 -24.11 0.86 1.27
CA TYR A 28 -24.78 2.14 1.52
C TYR A 28 -26.26 1.99 1.88
N TRP A 29 -26.96 1.01 1.29
CA TRP A 29 -28.37 0.71 1.61
C TRP A 29 -28.60 0.44 3.12
N ARG A 30 -27.67 -0.26 3.80
CA ARG A 30 -27.75 -0.47 5.25
C ARG A 30 -27.63 0.82 6.04
N PHE A 31 -26.76 1.73 5.61
CA PHE A 31 -26.62 3.04 6.25
C PHE A 31 -27.88 3.88 6.05
N GLN A 32 -28.54 3.77 4.88
CA GLN A 32 -29.83 4.41 4.63
C GLN A 32 -30.95 3.82 5.51
N GLU A 33 -31.01 2.51 5.70
CA GLU A 33 -31.96 1.88 6.62
C GLU A 33 -31.78 2.39 8.07
N GLU A 34 -30.53 2.44 8.53
CA GLU A 34 -30.20 2.90 9.88
C GLU A 34 -30.47 4.40 10.09
N ALA A 35 -30.16 5.23 9.09
CA ALA A 35 -30.49 6.66 9.11
C ALA A 35 -32.01 6.89 9.14
N LYS A 36 -32.80 6.10 8.39
CA LYS A 36 -34.27 6.16 8.46
C LYS A 36 -34.78 5.78 9.85
N ARG A 37 -34.23 4.74 10.46
CA ARG A 37 -34.59 4.37 11.85
C ARG A 37 -34.23 5.49 12.82
N PHE A 38 -33.06 6.09 12.69
CA PHE A 38 -32.62 7.21 13.52
C PHE A 38 -33.61 8.38 13.45
N ILE A 39 -34.02 8.78 12.24
CA ILE A 39 -35.03 9.85 12.03
C ILE A 39 -36.37 9.46 12.66
N GLN A 40 -36.79 8.20 12.54
CA GLN A 40 -38.04 7.74 13.15
C GLN A 40 -37.99 7.82 14.67
N ASP A 41 -36.89 7.42 15.29
CA ASP A 41 -36.70 7.51 16.75
C ASP A 41 -36.66 8.98 17.23
N GLU A 42 -36.09 9.91 16.44
CA GLU A 42 -36.17 11.35 16.68
C GLU A 42 -37.62 11.86 16.67
N ILE A 43 -38.40 11.48 15.65
CA ILE A 43 -39.80 11.91 15.49
C ILE A 43 -40.68 11.39 16.64
N GLU A 44 -40.41 10.17 17.11
CA GLU A 44 -41.14 9.54 18.21
C GLU A 44 -40.70 10.01 19.60
N GLY A 45 -39.76 10.97 19.69
CA GLY A 45 -39.28 11.53 20.96
C GLY A 45 -38.46 10.55 21.80
N ARG A 46 -37.90 9.51 21.17
CA ARG A 46 -36.95 8.58 21.82
C ARG A 46 -35.56 9.21 21.84
N SER A 47 -34.61 8.58 22.53
CA SER A 47 -33.19 8.94 22.41
C SER A 47 -32.58 8.18 21.24
N PRO A 48 -32.47 8.77 20.04
CA PRO A 48 -31.98 8.07 18.86
C PRO A 48 -30.48 7.77 19.05
N SER A 49 -30.06 6.59 18.62
CA SER A 49 -28.65 6.23 18.51
C SER A 49 -28.41 5.52 17.19
N PHE A 50 -27.34 5.92 16.50
CA PHE A 50 -26.90 5.23 15.30
C PHE A 50 -26.26 3.91 15.72
N LYS A 51 -26.87 2.78 15.36
CA LYS A 51 -26.34 1.47 15.76
C LYS A 51 -25.21 1.07 14.83
N GLU A 52 -24.31 0.25 15.36
CA GLU A 52 -23.24 -0.36 14.57
C GLU A 52 -23.82 -1.22 13.44
N ILE A 53 -23.28 -1.03 12.24
CA ILE A 53 -23.67 -1.80 11.06
C ILE A 53 -22.78 -3.04 10.98
N VAL A 54 -23.41 -4.22 11.03
CA VAL A 54 -22.72 -5.51 10.99
C VAL A 54 -23.19 -6.33 9.80
N PHE A 55 -22.24 -6.83 9.02
CA PHE A 55 -22.47 -7.78 7.94
C PHE A 55 -21.92 -9.13 8.37
N LYS A 56 -22.81 -10.13 8.50
CA LYS A 56 -22.46 -11.49 8.93
C LYS A 56 -22.32 -12.41 7.72
N ASP A 57 -21.57 -13.49 7.88
CA ASP A 57 -21.41 -14.53 6.86
C ASP A 57 -20.85 -14.02 5.53
N VAL A 58 -19.89 -13.09 5.61
CA VAL A 58 -19.16 -12.58 4.45
C VAL A 58 -17.82 -13.30 4.28
N TYR A 59 -17.40 -13.44 3.03
CA TYR A 59 -16.16 -14.09 2.66
C TYR A 59 -15.14 -13.03 2.23
N PRO A 60 -13.98 -12.96 2.89
CA PRO A 60 -12.94 -12.00 2.55
C PRO A 60 -12.18 -12.43 1.29
N LEU A 61 -11.79 -11.44 0.48
CA LEU A 61 -10.73 -11.58 -0.52
C LEU A 61 -9.70 -10.48 -0.25
N PHE A 62 -8.47 -10.91 0.03
CA PHE A 62 -7.34 -10.02 0.31
C PHE A 62 -6.26 -10.19 -0.74
N GLY A 63 -5.70 -9.07 -1.17
CA GLY A 63 -4.50 -9.05 -2.00
C GLY A 63 -3.66 -7.83 -1.70
N GLN A 64 -2.36 -7.93 -2.00
CA GLN A 64 -1.42 -6.83 -1.87
C GLN A 64 -0.33 -6.91 -2.93
N ILE A 65 0.12 -5.74 -3.38
CA ILE A 65 1.35 -5.58 -4.15
C ILE A 65 2.18 -4.54 -3.43
N ASP A 66 3.29 -4.98 -2.85
CA ASP A 66 4.15 -4.17 -2.00
C ASP A 66 5.49 -3.88 -2.68
N ILE A 67 6.02 -2.68 -2.47
CA ILE A 67 7.35 -2.31 -3.00
C ILE A 67 8.41 -3.02 -2.17
N LYS A 68 9.22 -3.82 -2.85
CA LYS A 68 10.28 -4.58 -2.21
C LYS A 68 11.39 -3.65 -1.72
N ASP A 69 11.83 -3.88 -0.49
CA ASP A 69 12.95 -3.18 0.14
C ASP A 69 12.75 -1.64 0.18
N SER A 70 11.49 -1.17 0.22
CA SER A 70 11.09 0.24 0.26
C SER A 70 11.85 1.03 1.33
N SER A 71 11.88 0.50 2.56
CA SER A 71 12.56 1.13 3.69
C SER A 71 14.07 1.26 3.47
N GLN A 72 14.71 0.26 2.85
CA GLN A 72 16.14 0.32 2.54
C GLN A 72 16.42 1.34 1.43
N ALA A 73 15.61 1.35 0.37
CA ALA A 73 15.73 2.31 -0.72
C ALA A 73 15.53 3.76 -0.22
N ARG A 74 14.55 3.98 0.66
CA ARG A 74 14.31 5.26 1.32
C ARG A 74 15.51 5.70 2.16
N ASN A 75 16.02 4.81 3.02
CA ASN A 75 17.15 5.13 3.88
C ASN A 75 18.41 5.45 3.07
N LEU A 76 18.66 4.71 1.99
CA LEU A 76 19.78 4.98 1.08
C LEU A 76 19.64 6.35 0.39
N ALA A 77 18.42 6.73 0.00
CA ALA A 77 18.15 8.03 -0.60
C ALA A 77 18.43 9.16 0.39
N ILE A 78 17.92 9.06 1.63
CA ILE A 78 18.19 10.02 2.71
C ILE A 78 19.69 10.11 3.02
N GLN A 79 20.36 8.96 3.14
CA GLN A 79 21.79 8.88 3.42
C GLN A 79 22.60 9.65 2.37
N ARG A 80 22.28 9.47 1.07
CA ARG A 80 22.97 10.17 -0.02
C ARG A 80 22.73 11.68 0.03
N ASP A 81 21.49 12.10 0.25
CA ASP A 81 21.14 13.52 0.32
C ASP A 81 21.92 14.21 1.46
N LEU A 82 21.95 13.61 2.65
CA LEU A 82 22.71 14.13 3.80
C LEU A 82 24.22 14.16 3.53
N MET A 83 24.78 13.13 2.89
CA MET A 83 26.20 13.09 2.53
C MET A 83 26.57 14.19 1.54
N ILE A 84 25.72 14.45 0.54
CA ILE A 84 25.91 15.56 -0.42
C ILE A 84 25.87 16.89 0.31
N GLN A 85 24.85 17.10 1.16
CA GLN A 85 24.69 18.34 1.92
C GLN A 85 25.92 18.64 2.79
N LEU A 86 26.39 17.65 3.56
CA LEU A 86 27.55 17.81 4.42
C LEU A 86 28.86 18.00 3.64
N SER A 87 29.01 17.34 2.49
CA SER A 87 30.20 17.52 1.63
C SER A 87 30.28 18.93 1.02
N GLU A 88 29.14 19.52 0.64
CA GLU A 88 29.08 20.89 0.17
C GLU A 88 29.40 21.89 1.29
N ILE A 89 28.89 21.63 2.51
CA ILE A 89 29.22 22.43 3.70
C ILE A 89 30.72 22.36 4.00
N ASP A 90 31.31 21.16 4.01
CA ASP A 90 32.74 20.94 4.21
C ASP A 90 33.57 21.72 3.19
N SER A 91 33.17 21.70 1.91
CA SER A 91 33.85 22.45 0.86
C SER A 91 33.85 23.96 1.12
N VAL A 92 32.71 24.55 1.53
CA VAL A 92 32.61 25.98 1.85
C VAL A 92 33.50 26.33 3.04
N LEU A 93 33.45 25.54 4.12
CA LEU A 93 34.25 25.79 5.31
C LEU A 93 35.76 25.67 5.02
N ASN A 94 36.18 24.73 4.17
CA ASN A 94 37.57 24.59 3.76
C ASN A 94 38.08 25.82 2.97
N ILE A 95 37.24 26.46 2.17
CA ILE A 95 37.59 27.71 1.48
C ILE A 95 37.78 28.83 2.52
N ALA A 96 36.88 28.96 3.48
CA ALA A 96 37.00 29.93 4.57
C ALA A 96 38.25 29.70 5.44
N LEU A 97 38.55 28.43 5.78
CA LEU A 97 39.74 28.05 6.53
C LEU A 97 41.02 28.42 5.77
N LYS A 98 41.12 28.13 4.47
CA LYS A 98 42.29 28.51 3.67
C LYS A 98 42.51 30.03 3.60
N LYS A 99 41.43 30.81 3.64
CA LYS A 99 41.48 32.27 3.51
C LYS A 99 41.85 32.98 4.80
N TRP A 100 41.29 32.56 5.93
CA TRP A 100 41.44 33.26 7.21
C TRP A 100 42.13 32.45 8.31
N ASN A 101 42.27 31.14 8.12
CA ASN A 101 42.99 30.23 9.03
C ASN A 101 42.52 30.33 10.49
N LEU A 102 41.21 30.43 10.71
CA LEU A 102 40.61 30.52 12.05
C LEU A 102 40.35 29.11 12.62
N PRO A 103 40.76 28.83 13.87
CA PRO A 103 40.55 27.51 14.50
C PRO A 103 39.09 27.06 14.58
N ILE A 104 38.14 28.00 14.65
CA ILE A 104 36.71 27.67 14.69
C ILE A 104 36.23 26.98 13.41
N TYR A 105 36.80 27.31 12.24
CA TYR A 105 36.43 26.64 10.99
C TYR A 105 36.98 25.22 10.93
N GLU A 106 38.19 24.99 11.47
CA GLU A 106 38.77 23.66 11.59
C GLU A 106 37.92 22.77 12.52
N GLU A 107 37.41 23.32 13.62
CA GLU A 107 36.50 22.63 14.53
C GLU A 107 35.16 22.25 13.85
N LEU A 108 34.56 23.18 13.10
CA LEU A 108 33.32 22.91 12.36
C LEU A 108 33.53 21.86 11.26
N ILE A 109 34.64 21.93 10.53
CA ILE A 109 35.05 20.92 9.54
C ILE A 109 35.19 19.55 10.21
N PHE A 110 35.86 19.48 11.37
CA PHE A 110 35.99 18.23 12.11
C PHE A 110 34.61 17.63 12.46
N ARG A 111 33.66 18.45 12.89
CA ARG A 111 32.30 18.01 13.20
C ARG A 111 31.50 17.58 11.97
N VAL A 112 31.60 18.30 10.86
CA VAL A 112 31.01 17.90 9.57
C VAL A 112 31.52 16.53 9.16
N ASN A 113 32.83 16.30 9.28
CA ASN A 113 33.45 15.01 8.94
C ASN A 113 33.01 13.88 9.89
N ASN A 114 32.85 14.15 11.19
CA ASN A 114 32.28 13.17 12.12
C ASN A 114 30.85 12.78 11.75
N HIS A 115 30.02 13.74 11.34
CA HIS A 115 28.67 13.45 10.83
C HIS A 115 28.72 12.63 9.54
N LEU A 116 29.59 13.00 8.59
CA LEU A 116 29.78 12.25 7.34
C LEU A 116 30.18 10.80 7.58
N ASP A 117 31.14 10.55 8.46
CA ASP A 117 31.64 9.20 8.75
C ASP A 117 30.60 8.37 9.49
N SER A 118 29.87 8.97 10.45
CA SER A 118 28.74 8.32 11.12
C SER A 118 27.66 7.86 10.13
N ILE A 119 27.27 8.73 9.18
CA ILE A 119 26.24 8.42 8.18
C ILE A 119 26.73 7.36 7.19
N LYS A 120 28.00 7.39 6.77
CA LYS A 120 28.58 6.39 5.86
C LYS A 120 28.50 4.98 6.46
N GLU A 121 28.73 4.85 7.76
CA GLU A 121 28.65 3.57 8.45
C GLU A 121 27.20 3.12 8.62
N MET A 122 26.34 3.97 9.18
CA MET A 122 24.93 3.63 9.42
C MET A 122 24.06 4.88 9.60
N LEU A 123 22.93 4.93 8.90
CA LEU A 123 21.89 5.92 9.16
C LEU A 123 21.04 5.47 10.37
N TYR A 124 21.23 6.12 11.51
CA TYR A 124 20.43 5.89 12.72
C TYR A 124 19.13 6.70 12.66
N THR A 125 18.13 6.29 13.44
CA THR A 125 16.78 6.90 13.46
C THR A 125 16.80 8.40 13.77
N ASN A 126 17.80 8.90 14.50
CA ASN A 126 17.95 10.31 14.87
C ASN A 126 19.01 11.06 14.06
N SER A 127 19.72 10.40 13.13
CA SER A 127 20.80 11.03 12.36
C SER A 127 20.30 12.24 11.57
N GLU A 128 19.16 12.11 10.90
CA GLU A 128 18.56 13.19 10.09
C GLU A 128 18.27 14.45 10.92
N GLN A 129 17.64 14.28 12.09
CA GLN A 129 17.34 15.39 12.99
C GLN A 129 18.63 16.03 13.55
N ALA A 130 19.59 15.21 14.00
CA ALA A 130 20.84 15.73 14.56
C ALA A 130 21.64 16.55 13.55
N ILE A 131 21.66 16.13 12.28
CA ILE A 131 22.32 16.88 11.20
C ILE A 131 21.54 18.14 10.88
N PHE A 132 20.21 18.07 10.82
CA PHE A 132 19.38 19.24 10.60
C PHE A 132 19.63 20.31 11.67
N ASP A 133 19.62 19.94 12.94
CA ASP A 133 19.88 20.84 14.07
C ASP A 133 21.29 21.43 13.97
N PHE A 134 22.30 20.60 13.70
CA PHE A 134 23.68 21.06 13.50
C PHE A 134 23.80 22.07 12.35
N VAL A 135 23.14 21.81 11.22
CA VAL A 135 23.16 22.73 10.07
C VAL A 135 22.46 24.04 10.42
N GLN A 136 21.29 23.98 11.06
CA GLN A 136 20.51 25.18 11.39
C GLN A 136 21.15 26.03 12.47
N ASP A 137 21.59 25.42 13.56
CA ASP A 137 22.02 26.15 14.75
C ASP A 137 23.49 26.58 14.66
N GLU A 138 24.31 25.89 13.86
CA GLU A 138 25.76 26.08 13.88
C GLU A 138 26.34 26.45 12.53
N ILE A 139 25.92 25.79 11.44
CA ILE A 139 26.43 26.10 10.10
C ILE A 139 25.78 27.37 9.53
N SER A 140 24.45 27.50 9.60
CA SER A 140 23.73 28.62 9.01
C SER A 140 24.18 29.99 9.55
N PRO A 141 24.37 30.21 10.88
CA PRO A 141 24.86 31.49 11.38
C PRO A 141 26.27 31.82 10.89
N VAL A 142 27.13 30.80 10.75
CA VAL A 142 28.47 30.96 10.20
C VAL A 142 28.37 31.35 8.74
N PHE A 143 27.54 30.67 7.94
CA PHE A 143 27.33 30.98 6.53
C PHE A 143 26.78 32.41 6.32
N GLU A 144 25.85 32.87 7.17
CA GLU A 144 25.37 34.26 7.16
C GLU A 144 26.49 35.28 7.43
N HIS A 145 27.44 34.96 8.29
CA HIS A 145 28.62 35.79 8.50
C HIS A 145 29.57 35.75 7.30
N LEU A 146 29.87 34.55 6.79
CA LEU A 146 30.76 34.33 5.63
C LEU A 146 30.26 35.06 4.38
N LYS A 147 28.95 35.03 4.09
CA LYS A 147 28.32 35.74 2.97
C LYS A 147 28.59 37.25 3.00
N LYS A 148 28.63 37.87 4.18
CA LYS A 148 28.90 39.30 4.35
C LYS A 148 30.38 39.65 4.27
N ALA A 149 31.24 38.69 4.60
CA ALA A 149 32.67 38.90 4.75
C ALA A 149 33.44 38.74 3.42
N ASP A 150 32.98 37.89 2.49
CA ASP A 150 33.69 37.67 1.23
C ASP A 150 32.80 37.22 0.07
N LYS A 151 32.98 37.86 -1.09
CA LYS A 151 32.14 37.65 -2.27
C LYS A 151 32.38 36.32 -3.00
N GLU A 152 33.58 35.77 -2.91
CA GLU A 152 33.88 34.45 -3.48
C GLU A 152 33.20 33.36 -2.65
N ILE A 153 33.34 33.42 -1.33
CA ILE A 153 32.67 32.50 -0.40
C ILE A 153 31.14 32.65 -0.49
N GLU A 154 30.63 33.88 -0.62
CA GLU A 154 29.20 34.15 -0.85
C GLU A 154 28.65 33.36 -2.04
N ASN A 155 29.35 33.36 -3.18
CA ASN A 155 28.91 32.61 -4.37
C ASN A 155 28.84 31.11 -4.12
N HIS A 156 29.79 30.55 -3.37
CA HIS A 156 29.77 29.12 -3.01
C HIS A 156 28.62 28.78 -2.06
N ILE A 157 28.34 29.64 -1.08
CA ILE A 157 27.22 29.46 -0.16
C ILE A 157 25.89 29.55 -0.91
N LEU A 158 25.70 30.55 -1.77
CA LEU A 158 24.47 30.70 -2.55
C LEU A 158 24.25 29.51 -3.50
N ALA A 159 25.32 28.96 -4.08
CA ALA A 159 25.24 27.75 -4.90
C ALA A 159 24.77 26.53 -4.08
N TYR A 160 25.27 26.37 -2.85
CA TYR A 160 24.80 25.36 -1.90
C TYR A 160 23.33 25.58 -1.51
N GLU A 161 22.98 26.78 -1.04
CA GLU A 161 21.62 27.14 -0.58
C GLU A 161 20.58 26.98 -1.69
N SER A 162 20.95 27.22 -2.95
CA SER A 162 20.05 27.01 -4.10
C SER A 162 19.61 25.55 -4.31
N LYS A 163 20.33 24.59 -3.72
CA LYS A 163 20.01 23.16 -3.76
C LYS A 163 19.18 22.69 -2.56
N ILE A 164 18.95 23.56 -1.58
CA ILE A 164 18.17 23.25 -0.39
C ILE A 164 16.69 23.46 -0.69
N ASP A 165 15.87 22.46 -0.40
CA ASP A 165 14.43 22.54 -0.60
C ASP A 165 13.80 23.39 0.52
N MET A 166 12.97 24.37 0.12
CA MET A 166 12.34 25.30 1.06
C MET A 166 11.32 24.65 2.01
N GLY A 167 10.74 23.51 1.63
CA GLY A 167 9.78 22.79 2.46
C GLY A 167 10.45 21.95 3.54
N THR A 168 11.57 21.32 3.21
CA THR A 168 12.31 20.45 4.14
C THR A 168 13.45 21.15 4.89
N GLY A 169 13.94 22.28 4.38
CA GLY A 169 15.13 22.95 4.92
C GLY A 169 16.41 22.12 4.77
N SER A 170 16.40 21.13 3.87
CA SER A 170 17.50 20.18 3.64
C SER A 170 17.70 19.91 2.14
N TYR A 171 18.82 19.28 1.78
CA TYR A 171 19.02 18.81 0.42
C TYR A 171 18.02 17.69 0.11
N TYR A 172 17.24 17.82 -0.97
CA TYR A 172 16.11 16.93 -1.27
C TYR A 172 16.07 16.57 -2.77
N ASP A 173 16.90 15.62 -3.18
CA ASP A 173 16.97 15.13 -4.57
C ASP A 173 16.75 13.62 -4.65
N HIS A 174 17.61 12.82 -4.03
CA HIS A 174 17.47 11.36 -4.07
C HIS A 174 16.19 10.91 -3.37
N ARG A 175 15.85 11.51 -2.22
CA ARG A 175 14.61 11.21 -1.51
C ARG A 175 13.39 11.60 -2.34
N LYS A 176 13.45 12.75 -3.03
CA LYS A 176 12.39 13.18 -3.95
C LYS A 176 12.17 12.15 -5.07
N ASN A 177 13.24 11.71 -5.72
CA ASN A 177 13.19 10.69 -6.78
C ASN A 177 12.59 9.37 -6.28
N TYR A 178 12.90 8.96 -5.04
CA TYR A 178 12.29 7.82 -4.38
C TYR A 178 10.78 8.03 -4.14
N ASP A 179 10.40 9.14 -3.50
CA ASP A 179 8.99 9.44 -3.16
C ASP A 179 8.12 9.58 -4.42
N GLU A 180 8.65 10.15 -5.50
CA GLU A 180 8.01 10.21 -6.82
C GLU A 180 7.80 8.81 -7.41
N SER A 181 8.79 7.92 -7.27
CA SER A 181 8.70 6.54 -7.76
C SER A 181 7.63 5.75 -7.02
N VAL A 182 7.59 5.84 -5.68
CA VAL A 182 6.54 5.22 -4.85
C VAL A 182 5.16 5.74 -5.22
N THR A 183 5.02 7.06 -5.36
CA THR A 183 3.77 7.70 -5.75
C THR A 183 3.27 7.20 -7.11
N LEU A 184 4.16 7.09 -8.09
CA LEU A 184 3.81 6.66 -9.44
C LEU A 184 3.42 5.17 -9.48
N VAL A 185 4.12 4.33 -8.72
CA VAL A 185 3.77 2.91 -8.56
C VAL A 185 2.38 2.78 -7.93
N ASN A 186 2.14 3.41 -6.79
CA ASN A 186 0.85 3.35 -6.08
C ASN A 186 -0.32 3.87 -6.91
N LYS A 187 -0.10 4.95 -7.68
CA LYS A 187 -1.11 5.49 -8.61
C LYS A 187 -1.43 4.50 -9.73
N THR A 188 -0.40 3.91 -10.35
CA THR A 188 -0.56 2.93 -11.43
C THR A 188 -1.32 1.69 -10.95
N LEU A 189 -0.89 1.11 -9.82
CA LEU A 189 -1.53 -0.07 -9.23
C LEU A 189 -3.00 0.22 -8.85
N SER A 190 -3.25 1.32 -8.14
CA SER A 190 -4.61 1.73 -7.75
C SER A 190 -5.51 1.92 -8.97
N SER A 191 -5.00 2.55 -10.03
CA SER A 191 -5.77 2.82 -11.24
C SER A 191 -6.22 1.55 -11.95
N VAL A 192 -5.42 0.49 -11.92
CA VAL A 192 -5.79 -0.80 -12.55
C VAL A 192 -6.94 -1.44 -11.77
N ILE A 193 -6.78 -1.62 -10.46
CA ILE A 193 -7.79 -2.31 -9.65
C ILE A 193 -9.08 -1.51 -9.53
N ASP A 194 -9.02 -0.18 -9.35
CA ASP A 194 -10.21 0.66 -9.26
C ASP A 194 -11.05 0.57 -10.54
N LYS A 195 -10.41 0.60 -11.71
CA LYS A 195 -11.08 0.43 -13.01
C LYS A 195 -11.67 -0.97 -13.17
N ARG A 196 -10.91 -2.02 -12.83
CA ARG A 196 -11.40 -3.41 -12.96
C ARG A 196 -12.54 -3.68 -12.00
N GLN A 197 -12.54 -3.02 -10.85
CA GLN A 197 -13.53 -3.20 -9.83
C GLN A 197 -14.92 -2.69 -10.25
N GLU A 198 -15.02 -1.60 -11.02
CA GLU A 198 -16.31 -1.16 -11.57
C GLU A 198 -17.03 -2.28 -12.34
N SER A 199 -16.28 -3.07 -13.11
CA SER A 199 -16.83 -4.20 -13.84
C SER A 199 -17.19 -5.39 -12.94
N ALA A 200 -16.41 -5.65 -11.89
CA ALA A 200 -16.67 -6.75 -10.96
C ALA A 200 -17.90 -6.51 -10.07
N GLN A 201 -18.22 -5.25 -9.76
CA GLN A 201 -19.46 -4.91 -9.05
C GLN A 201 -20.72 -5.32 -9.82
N ASN A 202 -20.67 -5.33 -11.16
CA ASN A 202 -21.78 -5.82 -11.98
C ASN A 202 -21.99 -7.34 -11.87
N MET A 203 -20.91 -8.09 -11.60
CA MET A 203 -20.97 -9.55 -11.42
C MET A 203 -21.75 -9.91 -10.16
N PHE A 204 -21.40 -9.31 -9.02
CA PHE A 204 -22.16 -9.37 -7.77
C PHE A 204 -21.77 -8.22 -6.83
N PRO A 205 -22.72 -7.53 -6.17
CA PRO A 205 -22.41 -6.48 -5.20
C PRO A 205 -21.55 -6.97 -4.06
N HIS A 206 -20.41 -6.33 -3.84
CA HIS A 206 -19.48 -6.69 -2.77
C HIS A 206 -18.82 -5.44 -2.18
N TYR A 207 -18.39 -5.51 -0.93
CA TYR A 207 -17.62 -4.42 -0.34
C TYR A 207 -16.20 -4.44 -0.90
N TYR A 208 -15.62 -3.27 -1.13
CA TYR A 208 -14.25 -3.09 -1.58
C TYR A 208 -13.64 -1.87 -0.92
N GLU A 209 -12.43 -2.05 -0.44
CA GLU A 209 -11.61 -1.03 0.17
C GLU A 209 -10.15 -1.29 -0.19
N ARG A 210 -9.38 -0.21 -0.31
CA ARG A 210 -7.94 -0.30 -0.55
C ARG A 210 -7.17 0.67 0.31
N TYR A 211 -5.98 0.25 0.69
CA TYR A 211 -5.04 1.04 1.47
C TYR A 211 -3.78 1.31 0.65
N LYS A 212 -3.24 2.51 0.81
CA LYS A 212 -1.95 2.90 0.22
C LYS A 212 -0.92 2.97 1.34
N THR A 213 0.13 2.18 1.22
CA THR A 213 1.30 2.22 2.09
C THR A 213 2.52 2.41 1.18
N ASP A 214 3.57 1.61 1.36
CA ASP A 214 4.63 1.46 0.37
C ASP A 214 4.14 0.69 -0.87
N GLY A 215 2.95 0.11 -0.83
CA GLY A 215 2.28 -0.53 -1.95
C GLY A 215 0.77 -0.30 -1.95
N VAL A 216 0.06 -1.16 -2.66
CA VAL A 216 -1.41 -1.19 -2.69
C VAL A 216 -1.89 -2.50 -2.10
N GLU A 217 -2.67 -2.38 -1.03
CA GLU A 217 -3.44 -3.46 -0.42
C GLU A 217 -4.92 -3.28 -0.76
N HIS A 218 -5.65 -4.37 -0.98
CA HIS A 218 -7.10 -4.33 -1.08
C HIS A 218 -7.78 -5.42 -0.26
N ASN A 219 -8.93 -5.05 0.28
CA ASN A 219 -9.84 -5.92 1.01
C ASN A 219 -11.20 -5.89 0.30
N MET A 220 -11.77 -7.07 0.10
CA MET A 220 -13.12 -7.21 -0.42
C MET A 220 -13.91 -8.17 0.45
N TYR A 221 -15.21 -7.91 0.61
CA TYR A 221 -16.10 -8.82 1.31
C TYR A 221 -17.34 -9.08 0.47
N ILE A 222 -17.60 -10.35 0.20
CA ILE A 222 -18.78 -10.81 -0.55
C ILE A 222 -19.60 -11.78 0.31
N GLY A 223 -20.91 -11.64 0.31
CA GLY A 223 -21.79 -12.55 1.03
C GLY A 223 -23.24 -12.15 0.88
N SER A 224 -24.14 -13.00 1.39
CA SER A 224 -25.58 -12.76 1.37
C SER A 224 -25.98 -11.47 2.09
N SER A 225 -25.27 -11.09 3.17
CA SER A 225 -25.61 -9.89 3.93
C SER A 225 -25.25 -8.58 3.22
N ILE A 226 -24.34 -8.60 2.24
CA ILE A 226 -23.84 -7.39 1.57
C ILE A 226 -24.84 -6.91 0.51
N SER A 227 -25.45 -7.82 -0.25
CA SER A 227 -26.40 -7.43 -1.29
C SER A 227 -27.80 -7.22 -0.72
N GLU A 228 -28.42 -6.09 -1.03
CA GLU A 228 -29.82 -5.81 -0.68
C GLU A 228 -30.80 -6.68 -1.48
N SER A 229 -30.52 -6.88 -2.77
CA SER A 229 -31.52 -7.35 -3.75
C SER A 229 -31.12 -8.61 -4.53
N LYS A 230 -29.84 -8.97 -4.56
CA LYS A 230 -29.39 -10.18 -5.27
C LYS A 230 -29.12 -11.31 -4.28
N GLU A 231 -29.67 -12.48 -4.59
CA GLU A 231 -29.39 -13.70 -3.83
C GLU A 231 -27.93 -14.14 -4.03
N TYR A 232 -27.24 -14.40 -2.93
CA TYR A 232 -25.87 -14.88 -2.95
C TYR A 232 -25.79 -16.37 -3.31
N ASN A 233 -24.83 -16.71 -4.16
CA ASN A 233 -24.46 -18.06 -4.50
C ASN A 233 -22.92 -18.20 -4.41
N PRO A 234 -22.38 -19.32 -3.89
CA PRO A 234 -20.94 -19.57 -3.85
C PRO A 234 -20.21 -19.42 -5.19
N LEU A 235 -20.91 -19.59 -6.33
CA LEU A 235 -20.38 -19.32 -7.66
C LEU A 235 -19.82 -17.90 -7.80
N TYR A 236 -20.48 -16.89 -7.20
CA TYR A 236 -20.00 -15.50 -7.28
C TYR A 236 -18.68 -15.31 -6.55
N LEU A 237 -18.47 -16.00 -5.42
CA LEU A 237 -17.19 -16.00 -4.72
C LEU A 237 -16.09 -16.63 -5.58
N ASN A 238 -16.36 -17.79 -6.19
CA ASN A 238 -15.40 -18.44 -7.08
C ASN A 238 -15.05 -17.55 -8.29
N ASN A 239 -16.05 -16.88 -8.85
CA ASN A 239 -15.87 -15.94 -9.95
C ASN A 239 -15.00 -14.73 -9.53
N LEU A 240 -15.26 -14.14 -8.35
CA LEU A 240 -14.43 -13.05 -7.84
C LEU A 240 -13.00 -13.48 -7.51
N ARG A 241 -12.76 -14.73 -7.08
CA ARG A 241 -11.40 -15.24 -6.87
C ARG A 241 -10.62 -15.37 -8.17
N LEU A 242 -11.25 -15.92 -9.20
CA LEU A 242 -10.64 -16.01 -10.52
C LEU A 242 -10.39 -14.62 -11.12
N TRP A 243 -11.32 -13.69 -10.92
CA TRP A 243 -11.14 -12.28 -11.27
C TRP A 243 -9.95 -11.66 -10.51
N GLN A 244 -9.87 -11.85 -9.20
CA GLN A 244 -8.80 -11.29 -8.36
C GLN A 244 -7.42 -11.77 -8.82
N LEU A 245 -7.28 -13.06 -9.13
CA LEU A 245 -6.04 -13.62 -9.69
C LEU A 245 -5.61 -12.93 -10.98
N GLN A 246 -6.56 -12.66 -11.88
CA GLN A 246 -6.29 -11.96 -13.15
C GLN A 246 -5.87 -10.52 -12.89
N VAL A 247 -6.63 -9.78 -12.08
CA VAL A 247 -6.33 -8.38 -11.76
C VAL A 247 -4.97 -8.23 -11.08
N MET A 248 -4.60 -9.15 -10.18
CA MET A 248 -3.27 -9.16 -9.56
C MET A 248 -2.15 -9.31 -10.59
N CYS A 249 -2.34 -10.16 -11.61
CA CYS A 249 -1.38 -10.28 -12.71
C CYS A 249 -1.35 -9.04 -13.61
N GLU A 250 -2.49 -8.39 -13.86
CA GLU A 250 -2.56 -7.14 -14.64
C GLU A 250 -1.84 -6.00 -13.91
N MET A 251 -2.05 -5.87 -12.60
CA MET A 251 -1.35 -4.89 -11.76
C MET A 251 0.17 -5.12 -11.77
N GLU A 252 0.62 -6.38 -11.68
CA GLU A 252 2.03 -6.75 -11.81
C GLU A 252 2.60 -6.41 -13.20
N ASN A 253 1.86 -6.66 -14.29
CA ASN A 253 2.27 -6.26 -15.64
C ASN A 253 2.35 -4.74 -15.81
N ALA A 254 1.41 -3.99 -15.21
CA ALA A 254 1.41 -2.54 -15.22
C ALA A 254 2.64 -1.98 -14.48
N HIS A 255 2.97 -2.53 -13.31
CA HIS A 255 4.19 -2.19 -12.58
C HIS A 255 5.44 -2.56 -13.40
N TYR A 256 5.51 -3.76 -13.97
CA TYR A 256 6.65 -4.20 -14.78
C TYR A 256 6.92 -3.26 -15.97
N SER A 257 5.87 -2.79 -16.64
CA SER A 257 5.96 -1.86 -17.77
C SER A 257 6.32 -0.43 -17.34
N LEU A 258 5.95 -0.05 -16.11
CA LEU A 258 6.27 1.24 -15.52
C LEU A 258 7.72 1.30 -15.03
N LYS A 259 8.25 0.20 -14.49
CA LYS A 259 9.53 0.16 -13.77
C LYS A 259 10.70 0.82 -14.52
N PRO A 260 10.91 0.62 -15.84
CA PRO A 260 12.00 1.28 -16.57
C PRO A 260 11.86 2.80 -16.69
N LYS A 261 10.68 3.35 -16.40
CA LYS A 261 10.32 4.77 -16.49
C LYS A 261 10.39 5.48 -15.12
N LEU A 262 10.67 4.75 -14.04
CA LEU A 262 10.76 5.32 -12.69
C LEU A 262 12.11 6.00 -12.47
N PRO A 263 12.16 7.15 -11.77
CA PRO A 263 13.42 7.73 -11.30
C PRO A 263 14.27 6.74 -10.49
N VAL A 264 13.62 5.94 -9.64
CA VAL A 264 14.21 4.84 -8.90
C VAL A 264 13.49 3.54 -9.30
N PRO A 265 14.19 2.56 -9.92
CA PRO A 265 13.57 1.35 -10.47
C PRO A 265 13.23 0.33 -9.37
N LEU A 266 12.24 0.66 -8.54
CA LEU A 266 11.75 -0.14 -7.43
C LEU A 266 11.14 -1.46 -7.93
N ASP A 267 11.48 -2.57 -7.27
CA ASP A 267 10.84 -3.88 -7.49
C ASP A 267 9.53 -3.97 -6.67
N ALA A 268 8.56 -4.74 -7.14
CA ALA A 268 7.34 -5.06 -6.39
C ALA A 268 7.21 -6.58 -6.17
N ALA A 269 6.43 -6.96 -5.16
CA ALA A 269 6.06 -8.34 -4.91
C ALA A 269 4.58 -8.47 -4.57
N SER A 270 3.94 -9.49 -5.14
CA SER A 270 2.49 -9.71 -5.04
C SER A 270 2.12 -10.89 -4.16
N LEU A 271 1.03 -10.73 -3.41
CA LEU A 271 0.50 -11.75 -2.51
C LEU A 271 -1.03 -11.74 -2.47
N ILE A 272 -1.63 -12.93 -2.37
CA ILE A 272 -3.05 -13.15 -2.07
C ILE A 272 -3.14 -14.02 -0.82
N LEU A 273 -4.03 -13.67 0.11
CA LEU A 273 -4.41 -14.53 1.24
C LEU A 273 -5.77 -15.15 0.94
N VAL A 274 -5.79 -16.47 0.79
CA VAL A 274 -7.01 -17.25 0.59
C VAL A 274 -7.58 -17.64 1.94
N TYR A 275 -8.83 -17.24 2.18
CA TYR A 275 -9.55 -17.56 3.39
C TYR A 275 -10.97 -18.03 3.05
N ASN A 276 -11.22 -19.32 3.28
CA ASN A 276 -12.47 -20.00 2.87
C ASN A 276 -13.55 -20.05 3.96
N THR A 277 -13.30 -19.45 5.12
CA THR A 277 -14.27 -19.39 6.23
C THR A 277 -14.97 -18.04 6.18
N SER A 278 -16.30 -18.03 6.35
CA SER A 278 -17.04 -16.77 6.49
C SER A 278 -16.69 -16.09 7.81
N LEU A 279 -16.80 -14.76 7.82
CA LEU A 279 -16.61 -13.93 9.01
C LEU A 279 -17.69 -12.85 9.05
N SER A 280 -17.70 -12.09 10.14
CA SER A 280 -18.52 -10.89 10.25
C SER A 280 -17.63 -9.66 10.18
N ILE A 281 -18.10 -8.60 9.53
CA ILE A 281 -17.46 -7.29 9.56
C ILE A 281 -18.40 -6.28 10.23
N ARG A 282 -17.82 -5.35 10.99
CA ARG A 282 -18.54 -4.33 11.73
C ARG A 282 -17.99 -2.95 11.37
N PHE A 283 -18.87 -2.02 11.08
CA PHE A 283 -18.50 -0.62 10.90
C PHE A 283 -18.22 0.00 12.27
N ARG A 284 -16.98 0.45 12.48
CA ARG A 284 -16.57 1.18 13.68
C ARG A 284 -16.79 2.67 13.45
N MET A 285 -17.62 3.30 14.27
CA MET A 285 -18.02 4.71 14.09
C MET A 285 -16.87 5.69 14.36
N ASP A 286 -16.00 5.36 15.30
CA ASP A 286 -14.80 6.13 15.67
C ASP A 286 -13.72 6.07 14.59
N GLU A 287 -13.46 4.88 14.05
CA GLU A 287 -12.46 4.66 12.99
C GLU A 287 -13.02 4.93 11.58
N LYS A 288 -14.35 4.99 11.44
CA LYS A 288 -15.08 5.16 10.17
C LYS A 288 -14.72 4.15 9.09
N GLN A 289 -14.44 2.91 9.50
CA GLN A 289 -14.07 1.80 8.61
C GLN A 289 -14.68 0.47 9.08
N PHE A 290 -14.70 -0.53 8.19
CA PHE A 290 -15.09 -1.89 8.57
C PHE A 290 -13.91 -2.64 9.17
N ASP A 291 -14.09 -3.19 10.36
CA ASP A 291 -13.15 -4.13 10.96
C ASP A 291 -13.78 -5.52 11.09
N VAL A 292 -12.93 -6.53 11.19
CA VAL A 292 -13.33 -7.90 11.38
C VAL A 292 -13.90 -8.07 12.80
N ASP A 293 -15.15 -8.54 12.87
CA ASP A 293 -15.91 -8.62 14.11
C ASP A 293 -15.66 -9.96 14.84
N GLY A 294 -15.42 -9.89 16.15
CA GLY A 294 -15.29 -11.05 17.03
C GLY A 294 -13.89 -11.65 17.16
N THR A 295 -13.59 -12.19 18.36
CA THR A 295 -12.28 -12.75 18.72
C THR A 295 -11.86 -13.96 17.89
N TYR A 296 -12.83 -14.75 17.39
CA TYR A 296 -12.55 -15.90 16.52
C TYR A 296 -12.03 -15.48 15.14
N ASN A 297 -12.47 -14.32 14.65
CA ASN A 297 -12.07 -13.79 13.35
C ASN A 297 -10.76 -12.97 13.42
N ALA A 298 -10.29 -12.62 14.62
CA ALA A 298 -9.01 -11.95 14.83
C ALA A 298 -7.80 -12.71 14.24
N ARG A 299 -7.92 -14.04 14.08
CA ARG A 299 -6.89 -14.85 13.42
C ARG A 299 -6.63 -14.40 11.99
N TYR A 300 -7.67 -14.06 11.25
CA TYR A 300 -7.55 -13.59 9.87
C TYR A 300 -6.71 -12.30 9.80
N GLU A 301 -7.03 -11.32 10.67
CA GLU A 301 -6.29 -10.05 10.75
C GLU A 301 -4.82 -10.24 11.18
N VAL A 302 -4.55 -11.16 12.11
CA VAL A 302 -3.17 -11.48 12.54
C VAL A 302 -2.36 -12.09 11.40
N ILE A 303 -2.96 -12.98 10.61
CA ILE A 303 -2.30 -13.57 9.44
C ILE A 303 -2.02 -12.45 8.42
N LYS A 304 -3.06 -11.72 8.03
CA LYS A 304 -3.00 -10.63 7.06
C LYS A 304 -1.84 -9.65 7.34
N LYS A 305 -1.68 -9.21 8.59
CA LYS A 305 -0.64 -8.25 9.01
C LYS A 305 0.79 -8.78 9.05
N ARG A 306 0.99 -10.10 8.98
CA ARG A 306 2.33 -10.73 9.17
C ARG A 306 2.78 -11.60 8.00
N ILE A 307 1.88 -11.90 7.06
CA ILE A 307 2.13 -12.88 6.02
C ILE A 307 3.14 -12.41 4.98
N ASP A 308 3.23 -11.10 4.77
CA ASP A 308 4.17 -10.43 3.88
C ASP A 308 5.64 -10.70 4.23
N LYS A 309 5.93 -10.80 5.54
CA LYS A 309 7.26 -11.01 6.12
C LYS A 309 7.56 -12.47 6.45
N SER A 310 6.70 -13.39 6.02
CA SER A 310 6.88 -14.81 6.28
C SER A 310 8.03 -15.40 5.46
N TYR A 311 8.75 -16.34 6.08
CA TYR A 311 9.82 -17.11 5.43
C TYR A 311 9.30 -18.50 5.02
N ILE A 312 9.94 -19.06 4.00
CA ILE A 312 9.73 -20.46 3.62
C ILE A 312 10.39 -21.34 4.67
N LYS A 313 9.63 -22.29 5.20
CA LYS A 313 10.03 -23.16 6.30
C LYS A 313 11.34 -23.88 6.01
N GLY A 314 12.30 -23.74 6.93
CA GLY A 314 13.63 -24.36 6.80
C GLY A 314 14.58 -23.61 5.87
N THR A 315 14.26 -22.36 5.52
CA THR A 315 15.10 -21.50 4.68
C THR A 315 15.08 -20.05 5.18
N GLU A 316 16.06 -19.25 4.79
CA GLU A 316 16.05 -17.79 5.01
C GLU A 316 15.36 -17.02 3.88
N GLN A 317 14.67 -17.73 2.98
CA GLN A 317 14.04 -17.14 1.81
C GLN A 317 12.66 -16.59 2.17
N ARG A 318 12.44 -15.29 1.94
CA ARG A 318 11.10 -14.69 2.04
C ARG A 318 10.14 -15.30 1.03
N LEU A 319 8.88 -15.41 1.46
CA LEU A 319 7.76 -15.86 0.63
C LEU A 319 7.58 -15.01 -0.63
N THR A 320 7.49 -13.69 -0.46
CA THR A 320 7.22 -12.74 -1.52
C THR A 320 8.48 -12.42 -2.31
N GLN A 321 8.39 -12.46 -3.64
CA GLN A 321 9.51 -12.14 -4.53
C GLN A 321 9.00 -11.47 -5.80
N LYS A 322 9.88 -10.70 -6.45
CA LYS A 322 9.58 -10.08 -7.74
C LYS A 322 9.23 -11.11 -8.80
N GLY A 323 8.25 -10.81 -9.65
CA GLY A 323 7.83 -11.68 -10.74
C GLY A 323 7.09 -12.94 -10.31
N VAL A 324 6.73 -13.07 -9.03
CA VAL A 324 6.07 -14.26 -8.50
C VAL A 324 4.86 -13.86 -7.66
N LEU A 325 3.69 -14.33 -8.07
CA LEU A 325 2.47 -14.20 -7.26
C LEU A 325 2.47 -15.28 -6.18
N SER A 326 2.44 -14.86 -4.92
CA SER A 326 2.37 -15.75 -3.76
C SER A 326 0.93 -15.90 -3.29
N ILE A 327 0.38 -17.11 -3.32
CA ILE A 327 -1.01 -17.39 -2.94
C ILE A 327 -0.99 -18.24 -1.69
N VAL A 328 -1.31 -17.64 -0.55
CA VAL A 328 -1.23 -18.30 0.76
C VAL A 328 -2.57 -18.85 1.18
N TYR A 329 -2.57 -20.05 1.73
CA TYR A 329 -3.77 -20.77 2.14
C TYR A 329 -3.49 -21.67 3.35
N SER A 330 -4.56 -22.16 3.97
CA SER A 330 -4.48 -23.06 5.13
C SER A 330 -5.07 -24.45 4.87
N GLN A 331 -6.00 -24.58 3.92
CA GLN A 331 -6.71 -25.84 3.67
C GLN A 331 -6.34 -26.45 2.32
N LYS A 332 -6.25 -27.78 2.25
CA LYS A 332 -5.95 -28.51 1.01
C LYS A 332 -6.98 -28.26 -0.11
N LYS A 333 -8.24 -28.01 0.24
CA LYS A 333 -9.29 -27.69 -0.73
C LYS A 333 -8.98 -26.38 -1.49
N ASP A 334 -8.42 -25.41 -0.78
CA ASP A 334 -8.06 -24.09 -1.31
C ASP A 334 -6.89 -24.24 -2.30
N GLU A 335 -5.91 -25.08 -1.96
CA GLU A 335 -4.81 -25.44 -2.85
C GLU A 335 -5.32 -25.99 -4.19
N LEU A 336 -6.20 -26.98 -4.14
CA LEU A 336 -6.76 -27.61 -5.33
C LEU A 336 -7.59 -26.63 -6.16
N GLU A 337 -8.33 -25.73 -5.50
CA GLU A 337 -9.09 -24.67 -6.16
C GLU A 337 -8.15 -23.72 -6.93
N TYR A 338 -7.15 -23.16 -6.27
CA TYR A 338 -6.25 -22.18 -6.88
C TYR A 338 -5.30 -22.82 -7.90
N LEU A 339 -4.86 -24.07 -7.72
CA LEU A 339 -4.10 -24.78 -8.76
C LEU A 339 -4.90 -24.95 -10.05
N ARG A 340 -6.23 -25.16 -9.97
CA ARG A 340 -7.09 -25.20 -11.17
C ARG A 340 -7.14 -23.83 -11.86
N TYR A 341 -7.30 -22.75 -11.09
CA TYR A 341 -7.28 -21.39 -11.63
C TYR A 341 -5.94 -21.05 -12.29
N ILE A 342 -4.82 -21.37 -11.64
CA ILE A 342 -3.47 -21.15 -12.17
C ILE A 342 -3.26 -21.97 -13.44
N LYS A 343 -3.68 -23.24 -13.48
CA LYS A 343 -3.56 -24.08 -14.69
C LYS A 343 -4.31 -23.47 -15.87
N PHE A 344 -5.52 -22.98 -15.63
CA PHE A 344 -6.31 -22.29 -16.66
C PHE A 344 -5.65 -20.98 -17.10
N LEU A 345 -5.27 -20.10 -16.18
CA LEU A 345 -4.65 -18.81 -16.49
C LEU A 345 -3.26 -18.99 -17.15
N LYS A 346 -2.53 -20.05 -16.80
CA LYS A 346 -1.31 -20.45 -17.50
C LYS A 346 -1.57 -20.77 -18.97
N SER A 347 -2.65 -21.50 -19.29
CA SER A 347 -3.05 -21.75 -20.69
C SER A 347 -3.41 -20.48 -21.46
N LYS A 348 -3.76 -19.41 -20.73
CA LYS A 348 -4.05 -18.07 -21.28
C LYS A 348 -2.85 -17.11 -21.24
N GLY A 349 -1.66 -17.59 -20.86
CA GLY A 349 -0.43 -16.81 -20.87
C GLY A 349 -0.24 -15.85 -19.69
N TYR A 350 -0.82 -16.14 -18.52
CA TYR A 350 -0.60 -15.34 -17.29
C TYR A 350 0.61 -15.80 -16.47
N PHE A 351 0.89 -17.11 -16.48
CA PHE A 351 1.95 -17.72 -15.67
C PHE A 351 2.91 -18.54 -16.54
N THR A 352 4.15 -18.67 -16.08
CA THR A 352 5.15 -19.55 -16.71
C THR A 352 4.96 -21.01 -16.26
N ASN A 353 5.92 -21.88 -16.60
CA ASN A 353 5.96 -23.25 -16.09
C ASN A 353 6.48 -23.35 -14.64
N GLN A 354 6.99 -22.26 -14.07
CA GLN A 354 7.54 -22.24 -12.71
C GLN A 354 6.42 -22.00 -11.70
N ILE A 355 5.87 -23.11 -11.19
CA ILE A 355 4.87 -23.14 -10.13
C ILE A 355 5.37 -24.10 -9.06
N GLU A 356 5.47 -23.62 -7.82
CA GLU A 356 5.90 -24.42 -6.68
C GLU A 356 4.93 -24.28 -5.51
N ILE A 357 4.93 -25.27 -4.62
CA ILE A 357 4.18 -25.25 -3.36
C ILE A 357 5.19 -25.29 -2.23
N VAL A 358 5.09 -24.32 -1.33
CA VAL A 358 6.01 -24.16 -0.19
C VAL A 358 5.24 -24.18 1.13
N GLU A 359 5.89 -24.63 2.19
CA GLU A 359 5.40 -24.48 3.56
C GLU A 359 5.98 -23.20 4.16
N LEU A 360 5.18 -22.46 4.94
CA LEU A 360 5.63 -21.24 5.61
C LEU A 360 6.08 -21.55 7.03
N GLU A 361 7.04 -20.78 7.53
CA GLU A 361 7.32 -20.74 8.96
C GLU A 361 6.06 -20.32 9.73
N GLY A 362 5.84 -20.97 10.88
CA GLY A 362 4.67 -20.69 11.70
C GLY A 362 4.69 -19.24 12.18
N LEU A 363 3.61 -18.50 11.89
CA LEU A 363 3.36 -17.23 12.53
C LEU A 363 2.95 -17.49 13.99
N GLN A 364 3.25 -16.56 14.89
CA GLN A 364 2.82 -16.67 16.29
C GLN A 364 1.29 -16.88 16.37
N GLY A 365 0.84 -18.03 16.89
CA GLY A 365 -0.58 -18.41 16.98
C GLY A 365 -1.19 -19.02 15.70
N VAL A 366 -0.43 -19.14 14.61
CA VAL A 366 -0.89 -19.71 13.34
C VAL A 366 0.16 -20.66 12.75
N SER A 367 -0.18 -21.94 12.67
CA SER A 367 0.66 -22.97 12.08
C SER A 367 0.00 -23.62 10.88
N GLY A 368 0.81 -24.24 10.02
CA GLY A 368 0.33 -25.04 8.88
C GLY A 368 -0.04 -24.24 7.63
N LEU A 369 0.38 -22.97 7.52
CA LEU A 369 0.21 -22.20 6.30
C LEU A 369 1.10 -22.74 5.19
N LYS A 370 0.54 -22.79 3.98
CA LYS A 370 1.24 -23.14 2.75
C LYS A 370 1.00 -22.05 1.71
N ALA A 371 1.87 -21.98 0.71
CA ALA A 371 1.69 -21.06 -0.38
C ALA A 371 1.98 -21.71 -1.73
N ILE A 372 1.22 -21.34 -2.75
CA ILE A 372 1.58 -21.55 -4.14
C ILE A 372 2.38 -20.32 -4.57
N ARG A 373 3.57 -20.53 -5.14
CA ARG A 373 4.35 -19.48 -5.79
C ARG A 373 4.29 -19.72 -7.29
N ALA A 374 3.62 -18.82 -8.01
CA ALA A 374 3.44 -18.93 -9.45
C ALA A 374 4.16 -17.75 -10.13
N GLN A 375 5.17 -18.06 -10.95
CA GLN A 375 5.88 -17.03 -11.68
C GLN A 375 4.99 -16.45 -12.77
N ILE A 376 4.88 -15.12 -12.78
CA ILE A 376 4.08 -14.36 -13.73
C ILE A 376 4.80 -14.32 -15.08
N LEU A 377 4.07 -14.58 -16.16
CA LEU A 377 4.55 -14.36 -17.51
C LEU A 377 4.26 -12.90 -17.89
N TYR A 378 5.28 -12.04 -17.77
CA TYR A 378 5.12 -10.64 -18.15
C TYR A 378 4.94 -10.48 -19.66
N LYS A 379 3.91 -9.74 -20.06
CA LYS A 379 3.64 -9.41 -21.46
C LYS A 379 4.50 -8.23 -21.87
N ARG A 380 5.11 -8.32 -23.05
CA ARG A 380 5.65 -7.13 -23.75
C ARG A 380 4.49 -6.49 -24.51
N GLU A 381 4.35 -5.17 -24.45
CA GLU A 381 3.17 -4.39 -24.88
C GLU A 381 2.45 -4.87 -26.17
N GLN A 382 1.12 -4.65 -26.20
CA GLN A 382 0.17 -4.76 -27.33
C GLN A 382 -0.71 -6.02 -27.49
N GLU A 383 -1.13 -6.68 -26.40
CA GLU A 383 -2.33 -7.52 -26.46
C GLU A 383 -3.47 -6.91 -25.64
N PRO A 384 -4.70 -6.81 -26.18
CA PRO A 384 -5.85 -6.43 -25.37
C PRO A 384 -6.02 -7.45 -24.24
N GLU A 385 -5.99 -6.96 -23.00
CA GLU A 385 -6.23 -7.79 -21.82
C GLU A 385 -7.68 -8.29 -21.82
N LYS A 386 -7.87 -9.53 -22.27
CA LYS A 386 -9.12 -10.27 -22.11
C LYS A 386 -9.22 -10.78 -20.69
N THR A 387 -10.25 -10.36 -19.95
CA THR A 387 -10.61 -10.95 -18.67
C THR A 387 -11.49 -12.17 -18.93
N TYR A 388 -11.14 -13.30 -18.34
CA TYR A 388 -11.85 -14.57 -18.42
C TYR A 388 -12.80 -14.73 -17.23
N THR A 389 -13.98 -15.27 -17.51
CA THR A 389 -15.02 -15.53 -16.52
C THR A 389 -14.87 -16.92 -15.91
N TYR A 390 -15.56 -17.18 -14.80
CA TYR A 390 -15.65 -18.54 -14.25
C TYR A 390 -16.27 -19.54 -15.24
N GLN A 391 -17.20 -19.09 -16.09
CA GLN A 391 -17.79 -19.95 -17.11
C GLN A 391 -16.75 -20.38 -18.14
N ASP A 392 -15.88 -19.47 -18.58
CA ASP A 392 -14.77 -19.79 -19.51
C ASP A 392 -13.83 -20.86 -18.92
N LEU A 393 -13.56 -20.78 -17.62
CA LEU A 393 -12.82 -21.82 -16.90
C LEU A 393 -13.56 -23.16 -16.94
N MET A 394 -14.85 -23.17 -16.62
CA MET A 394 -15.64 -24.40 -16.57
C MET A 394 -15.74 -25.08 -17.93
N ASP A 395 -15.76 -24.30 -19.01
CA ASP A 395 -15.80 -24.85 -20.37
C ASP A 395 -14.44 -25.38 -20.81
N ALA A 396 -13.34 -24.69 -20.47
CA ALA A 396 -11.98 -25.16 -20.73
C ALA A 396 -11.58 -26.43 -19.93
N LEU A 397 -12.30 -26.78 -18.86
CA LEU A 397 -12.07 -28.00 -18.08
C LEU A 397 -12.85 -29.22 -18.62
N LYS A 398 -13.78 -29.02 -19.56
CA LYS A 398 -14.53 -30.09 -20.21
C LYS A 398 -13.84 -30.62 -21.47
N GLU A 399 -12.99 -29.79 -22.08
CA GLU A 399 -12.02 -30.15 -23.11
C GLU A 399 -10.83 -30.90 -22.52
#